data_AF-A0A5E7VNR6-F1
#
_entry.id   AF-A0A5E7VNR6-F1
#
_cell.length_a   1.000
_cell.length_b   1.000
_cell.length_c   1.000
_cell.angle_alpha   90.00
_cell.angle_beta   90.00
_cell.angle_gamma   90.00
#
_symmetry.space_group_name_H-M   'P 1'
#
loop_
_entity.id
_entity.type
_entity.pdbx_description
1 polymer ?
#
loop_
_entity_poly.entity_id
_entity_poly.type
_entity_poly.pdbx_seq_one_letter_code
_entity_poly.pdbx_strand_id
1 'polypeptide(L)'
;MNELFQRFLSEELNEGARELLRTGVLSAQEPGAVTCIREFNFNLFDVLIDFEARVVVVQDVLLPETDPGSVMSLDEFRSLCGI
;
A
#
# COMPACT_ATOMS: atom_id res chain seq x y z
N MET A 1 7.70 -13.28 4.50
CA MET A 1 7.11 -12.18 3.71
C MET A 1 6.15 -12.81 2.70
N ASN A 2 4.97 -12.23 2.54
CA ASN A 2 3.90 -12.76 1.70
C ASN A 2 4.23 -12.55 0.20
N GLU A 3 3.84 -13.50 -0.65
CA GLU A 3 4.11 -13.54 -2.09
C GLU A 3 3.55 -12.32 -2.84
N LEU A 4 2.35 -11.85 -2.48
CA LEU A 4 1.72 -10.69 -3.14
C LEU A 4 2.50 -9.40 -2.89
N PHE A 5 2.99 -9.21 -1.67
CA PHE A 5 3.85 -8.07 -1.36
C PHE A 5 5.19 -8.16 -2.11
N GLN A 6 5.78 -9.36 -2.20
CA GLN A 6 7.02 -9.56 -2.96
C GLN A 6 6.84 -9.19 -4.43
N ARG A 7 5.75 -9.65 -5.05
CA ARG A 7 5.39 -9.32 -6.43
C ARG A 7 5.22 -7.82 -6.61
N PHE A 8 4.39 -7.17 -5.79
CA PHE A 8 4.22 -5.72 -5.78
C PHE A 8 5.55 -4.95 -5.70
N LEU A 9 6.42 -5.31 -4.75
CA LEU A 9 7.72 -4.66 -4.57
C LEU A 9 8.63 -4.82 -5.80
N SER A 10 8.55 -5.95 -6.50
CA SER A 10 9.40 -6.24 -7.66
C SER A 10 8.84 -5.72 -8.99
N GLU A 11 7.52 -5.68 -9.13
CA GLU A 11 6.83 -5.39 -10.39
C GLU A 11 6.46 -3.90 -10.50
N GLU A 12 6.16 -3.22 -9.37
CA GLU A 12 5.59 -1.87 -9.42
C GLU A 12 6.30 -0.83 -8.57
N LEU A 13 7.01 -1.24 -7.51
CA LEU A 13 7.67 -0.29 -6.62
C LEU A 13 8.97 0.31 -7.21
N ASN A 14 8.79 1.23 -8.15
CA ASN A 14 9.82 2.14 -8.64
C ASN A 14 9.93 3.43 -7.78
N GLU A 15 10.87 4.31 -8.13
CA GLU A 15 11.10 5.55 -7.37
C GLU A 15 9.87 6.48 -7.35
N GLY A 16 9.13 6.58 -8.45
CA GLY A 16 7.90 7.36 -8.52
C GLY A 16 6.78 6.77 -7.66
N ALA A 17 6.61 5.45 -7.70
CA ALA A 17 5.65 4.74 -6.84
C ALA A 17 5.98 4.92 -5.36
N ARG A 18 7.28 4.85 -4.97
CA ARG A 18 7.71 5.13 -3.60
C ARG A 18 7.38 6.55 -3.17
N GLU A 19 7.64 7.53 -4.02
CA GLU A 19 7.37 8.93 -3.68
C GLU A 19 5.87 9.21 -3.55
N LEU A 20 5.06 8.59 -4.41
CA LEU A 20 3.60 8.66 -4.36
C LEU A 20 3.05 8.05 -3.06
N LEU A 21 3.55 6.87 -2.67
CA LEU A 21 3.21 6.24 -1.39
C LEU A 21 3.69 7.07 -0.20
N ARG A 22 4.93 7.57 -0.23
CA ARG A 22 5.49 8.43 0.83
C ARG A 22 4.66 9.68 1.04
N THR A 23 4.36 10.40 -0.03
CA THR A 23 3.53 11.61 0.01
C THR A 23 2.14 11.28 0.55
N GLY A 24 1.56 10.16 0.12
CA GLY A 24 0.25 9.75 0.57
C GLY A 24 0.17 9.37 2.05
N VAL A 25 1.22 8.72 2.58
CA VAL A 25 1.36 8.41 4.01
C VAL A 25 1.59 9.67 4.84
N LEU A 26 2.48 10.57 4.39
CA LEU A 26 2.80 11.80 5.13
C LEU A 26 1.60 12.75 5.22
N SER A 27 0.88 12.95 4.11
CA SER A 27 -0.30 13.83 4.10
C SER A 27 -1.44 13.31 4.99
N ALA A 28 -1.58 12.00 5.17
CA ALA A 28 -2.56 11.43 6.10
C ALA A 28 -2.18 11.61 7.58
N GLN A 29 -0.92 11.95 7.87
CA GLN A 29 -0.41 12.19 9.22
C GLN A 29 -0.38 13.69 9.58
N GLU A 30 -0.79 14.58 8.68
CA GLU A 30 -0.80 16.01 8.95
C GLU A 30 -1.84 16.39 10.02
N PRO A 31 -1.53 17.35 10.91
CA PRO A 31 -2.48 17.82 11.90
C PRO A 31 -3.79 18.32 11.25
N GLY A 32 -4.90 17.66 11.57
CA GLY A 32 -6.22 17.96 11.00
C GLY A 32 -6.60 17.13 9.77
N ALA A 33 -5.75 16.21 9.32
CA ALA A 33 -6.13 15.22 8.33
C ALA A 33 -7.28 14.34 8.83
N VAL A 34 -8.28 14.11 7.97
CA VAL A 34 -9.47 13.28 8.25
C VAL A 34 -9.43 11.98 7.43
N THR A 35 -8.28 11.67 6.82
CA THR A 35 -8.15 10.52 5.93
C THR A 35 -7.96 9.25 6.75
N CYS A 36 -9.04 8.49 6.93
CA CYS A 36 -8.98 7.16 7.57
C CYS A 36 -8.44 6.09 6.63
N ILE A 37 -8.83 6.14 5.36
CA ILE A 37 -8.45 5.16 4.33
C ILE A 37 -7.91 5.90 3.11
N ARG A 38 -6.85 5.36 2.51
CA ARG A 38 -6.32 5.83 1.23
C ARG A 38 -6.01 4.68 0.30
N GLU A 39 -6.44 4.79 -0.94
CA GLU A 39 -6.26 3.78 -1.96
C GLU A 39 -5.32 4.30 -3.06
N PHE A 40 -4.47 3.42 -3.56
CA PHE A 40 -3.55 3.67 -4.67
C PHE A 40 -3.73 2.54 -5.69
N ASN A 41 -4.09 2.93 -6.91
CA ASN A 41 -4.31 2.00 -7.99
C ASN A 41 -3.10 2.04 -8.90
N PHE A 42 -2.34 0.97 -8.91
CA PHE A 42 -1.22 0.79 -9.81
C PHE A 42 -1.66 -0.07 -11.01
N ASN A 43 -0.73 -0.51 -11.85
CA ASN A 43 -1.07 -1.24 -13.08
C ASN A 43 -1.53 -2.68 -12.79
N LEU A 44 -0.92 -3.32 -11.80
CA LEU A 44 -1.12 -4.73 -11.45
C LEU A 44 -1.67 -4.92 -10.04
N PHE A 45 -1.51 -3.92 -9.17
CA PHE A 45 -1.93 -4.02 -7.79
C PHE A 45 -2.73 -2.80 -7.34
N ASP A 46 -3.73 -3.05 -6.51
CA ASP A 46 -4.37 -2.02 -5.68
C ASP A 46 -3.78 -2.08 -4.28
N VAL A 47 -3.45 -0.92 -3.73
CA VAL A 47 -2.89 -0.76 -2.39
C VAL A 47 -3.82 0.12 -1.56
N LEU A 48 -4.44 -0.48 -0.55
CA LEU A 48 -5.30 0.22 0.39
C LEU A 48 -4.59 0.36 1.73
N ILE A 49 -4.45 1.59 2.20
CA ILE A 49 -3.89 1.92 3.51
C ILE A 49 -5.04 2.34 4.43
N ASP A 50 -5.24 1.58 5.50
CA ASP A 50 -6.12 1.95 6.61
C ASP A 50 -5.24 2.51 7.74
N PHE A 51 -5.30 3.84 7.91
CA PHE A 51 -4.50 4.54 8.92
C PHE A 51 -5.08 4.37 10.33
N GLU A 52 -6.37 4.08 10.46
CA GLU A 52 -7.02 3.85 11.75
C GLU A 52 -6.64 2.47 12.29
N ALA A 53 -6.77 1.43 11.48
CA ALA A 53 -6.35 0.08 11.82
C ALA A 53 -4.82 -0.14 11.72
N ARG A 54 -4.09 0.82 11.13
CA ARG A 54 -2.64 0.75 10.85
C ARG A 54 -2.24 -0.47 10.02
N VAL A 55 -3.04 -0.79 9.02
CA VAL A 55 -2.80 -1.92 8.11
C VAL A 55 -2.80 -1.48 6.66
N VAL A 56 -2.14 -2.26 5.82
CA VAL A 56 -2.08 -2.12 4.38
C VAL A 56 -2.57 -3.41 3.75
N VAL A 57 -3.45 -3.29 2.77
CA VAL A 57 -3.96 -4.38 1.95
C VAL A 57 -3.42 -4.21 0.54
N VAL A 58 -2.78 -5.25 0.00
CA VAL A 58 -2.34 -5.31 -1.40
C VAL A 58 -3.15 -6.38 -2.10
N GLN A 59 -3.78 -6.03 -3.22
CA GLN A 59 -4.61 -6.93 -4.02
C GLN A 59 -4.10 -6.99 -5.45
N ASP A 60 -4.04 -8.19 -6.04
CA ASP A 60 -3.76 -8.37 -7.47
C ASP A 60 -5.03 -8.07 -8.29
N VAL A 61 -5.00 -7.04 -9.12
CA VAL A 61 -6.17 -6.57 -9.89
C VAL A 61 -6.50 -7.48 -11.07
N LEU A 62 -5.60 -8.37 -11.46
CA LEU A 62 -5.82 -9.31 -12.56
C LEU A 62 -6.62 -10.53 -12.12
N LEU A 63 -6.64 -10.83 -10.81
CA LEU A 63 -7.31 -11.99 -10.23
C LEU A 63 -8.20 -11.64 -9.01
N PRO A 64 -9.07 -10.61 -9.09
CA PRO A 64 -9.79 -10.05 -7.94
C PRO A 64 -10.83 -11.01 -7.33
N GLU A 65 -11.31 -12.00 -8.09
CA GLU A 65 -12.27 -12.99 -7.59
C GLU A 65 -11.61 -14.14 -6.81
N THR A 66 -10.29 -14.32 -6.94
CA THR A 66 -9.55 -15.45 -6.34
C THR A 66 -8.51 -15.02 -5.33
N ASP A 67 -8.13 -13.74 -5.33
CA ASP A 67 -7.19 -13.18 -4.38
C ASP A 67 -7.92 -12.26 -3.39
N PRO A 68 -8.11 -12.68 -2.12
CA PRO A 68 -8.71 -11.82 -1.09
C PRO A 68 -7.82 -10.62 -0.72
N GLY A 69 -6.64 -10.51 -1.33
CA GLY A 69 -5.60 -9.57 -0.96
C GLY A 69 -4.81 -10.05 0.23
N SER A 70 -3.69 -9.37 0.43
CA SER A 70 -2.77 -9.65 1.51
C SER A 70 -2.65 -8.46 2.43
N VAL A 71 -2.79 -8.72 3.73
CA VAL A 71 -2.73 -7.69 4.77
C VAL A 71 -1.37 -7.69 5.46
N MET A 72 -0.85 -6.50 5.74
CA MET A 72 0.38 -6.26 6.47
C MET A 72 0.23 -5.04 7.38
N SER A 73 1.06 -4.92 8.42
CA SER A 73 1.12 -3.68 9.20
C SER A 73 1.66 -2.52 8.37
N LEU A 74 1.15 -1.30 8.63
CA LEU A 74 1.63 -0.09 7.96
C LEU A 74 3.13 0.14 8.20
N ASP A 75 3.63 -0.12 9.40
CA ASP A 75 5.05 0.10 9.73
C ASP A 75 5.98 -0.88 8.98
N GLU A 76 5.58 -2.15 8.86
CA GLU A 76 6.32 -3.13 8.07
C GLU A 76 6.29 -2.75 6.58
N PHE A 77 5.12 -2.40 6.05
CA PHE A 77 4.97 -1.97 4.66
C PHE A 77 5.85 -0.76 4.34
N ARG A 78 5.89 0.24 5.23
CA ARG A 78 6.76 1.41 5.12
C ARG A 78 8.25 1.03 5.08
N SER A 79 8.67 0.13 5.98
CA SER A 79 10.04 -0.38 6.00
C SER A 79 10.41 -1.09 4.69
N LEU A 80 9.48 -1.87 4.10
CA LEU A 80 9.71 -2.57 2.84
C LEU A 80 9.76 -1.63 1.64
N CYS A 81 8.91 -0.60 1.65
CA CYS A 81 8.87 0.41 0.61
C CYS A 81 10.00 1.45 0.72
N GLY A 82 10.70 1.50 1.86
CA GLY A 82 11.76 2.49 2.14
C GLY A 82 11.22 3.91 2.36
N ILE A 83 10.08 4.04 3.07
CA ILE A 83 9.36 5.31 3.30
C ILE A 83 9.00 5.59 4.77
#